data_AF-A0A9E0B9T9-F1
#
_entry.id   AF-A0A9E0B9T9-F1
#
_cell.length_a   1.000
_cell.length_b   1.000
_cell.length_c   1.000
_cell.angle_alpha   90.00
_cell.angle_beta   90.00
_cell.angle_gamma   90.00
#
_symmetry.space_group_name_H-M   'P 1'
#
loop_
_entity.id
_entity.type
_entity.pdbx_description
1 polymer ?
#
loop_
_entity_poly.entity_id
_entity_poly.type
_entity_poly.pdbx_seq_one_letter_code
_entity_poly.pdbx_strand_id
1 'polypeptide(L)'
;MKKYFTLCSMLFIGLFAYANTGGSARANLLLSSFSMQTLPQWITYVSTVFIVLIALTVGYQLAVYLKKKNTIIDDGPANTLVAAVMGLLAFILAFAFSVTTNRFDTRKGLLLEEVNTIETLYMRADLIPEQYQAQVKKDIIDYVNARVQLIHAPDSIEYYAQRSIELQNDIWSVSKTLANEDLQNADIVSLFIGSVNDLITMQNMRYTVGIMYRIPTAVWALLYILILFSMLSMGYLFGLKKERNWYMFIILSIAFSAVIILIADLDKSGTSTTSIIKVSQQPMLDLQQRLLLR
;
A
#
# COMPACT_ATOMS: atom_id res chain seq x y z
N MET A 1 -13.05 -22.57 31.94
CA MET A 1 -12.97 -22.74 30.47
C MET A 1 -14.26 -22.41 29.72
N LYS A 2 -15.47 -22.71 30.22
CA LYS A 2 -16.75 -22.28 29.57
C LYS A 2 -16.85 -20.75 29.36
N LYS A 3 -16.43 -19.93 30.35
CA LYS A 3 -16.49 -18.45 30.27
C LYS A 3 -15.64 -17.81 29.16
N TYR A 4 -14.51 -18.41 28.76
CA TYR A 4 -13.64 -17.84 27.71
C TYR A 4 -14.09 -18.23 26.30
N PHE A 5 -14.71 -19.42 26.15
CA PHE A 5 -15.27 -19.90 24.89
C PHE A 5 -16.53 -19.09 24.48
N THR A 6 -17.37 -18.72 25.45
CA THR A 6 -18.56 -17.88 25.19
C THR A 6 -18.20 -16.43 24.91
N LEU A 7 -17.12 -15.90 25.51
CA LEU A 7 -16.67 -14.52 25.27
C LEU A 7 -16.12 -14.34 23.84
N CYS A 8 -15.37 -15.32 23.34
CA CYS A 8 -14.77 -15.27 22.00
C CYS A 8 -15.80 -15.53 20.89
N SER A 9 -16.79 -16.40 21.13
CA SER A 9 -17.90 -16.60 20.18
C SER A 9 -18.89 -15.43 20.20
N MET A 10 -19.13 -14.78 21.35
CA MET A 10 -19.98 -13.58 21.43
C MET A 10 -19.34 -12.35 20.81
N LEU A 11 -18.01 -12.18 20.88
CA LEU A 11 -17.31 -11.11 20.17
C LEU A 11 -17.37 -11.28 18.65
N PHE A 12 -17.28 -12.53 18.14
CA PHE A 12 -17.32 -12.81 16.69
C PHE A 12 -18.74 -12.76 16.10
N ILE A 13 -19.74 -13.27 16.83
CA ILE A 13 -21.16 -13.19 16.44
C ILE A 13 -21.68 -11.76 16.63
N GLY A 14 -21.21 -11.03 17.64
CA GLY A 14 -21.55 -9.62 17.86
C GLY A 14 -21.04 -8.71 16.75
N LEU A 15 -19.83 -8.93 16.23
CA LEU A 15 -19.32 -8.19 15.06
C LEU A 15 -20.09 -8.50 13.77
N PHE A 16 -20.48 -9.77 13.57
CA PHE A 16 -21.18 -10.19 12.35
C PHE A 16 -22.69 -9.84 12.36
N ALA A 17 -23.33 -9.85 13.54
CA ALA A 17 -24.72 -9.43 13.71
C ALA A 17 -24.88 -7.89 13.69
N TYR A 18 -23.88 -7.14 14.16
CA TYR A 18 -23.86 -5.67 14.04
C TYR A 18 -23.66 -5.21 12.60
N ALA A 19 -22.93 -5.97 11.77
CA ALA A 19 -22.79 -5.70 10.34
C ALA A 19 -24.11 -5.86 9.55
N ASN A 20 -25.08 -6.62 10.08
CA ASN A 20 -26.34 -6.93 9.39
C ASN A 20 -27.54 -6.09 9.89
N THR A 21 -27.36 -5.26 10.93
CA THR A 21 -28.40 -4.42 11.51
C THR A 21 -28.12 -2.93 11.28
N GLY A 22 -28.37 -2.45 10.06
CA GLY A 22 -28.69 -1.04 9.77
C GLY A 22 -27.68 0.06 10.15
N GLY A 23 -26.46 -0.27 10.59
CA GLY A 23 -25.43 0.68 11.02
C GLY A 23 -24.44 1.09 9.91
N SER A 24 -24.91 1.28 8.68
CA SER A 24 -24.06 1.32 7.47
C SER A 24 -23.14 2.53 7.33
N ALA A 25 -23.33 3.63 8.08
CA ALA A 25 -22.46 4.80 8.01
C ALA A 25 -21.36 4.80 9.08
N ARG A 26 -21.70 4.49 10.35
CA ARG A 26 -20.75 4.52 11.47
C ARG A 26 -19.85 3.29 11.54
N ALA A 27 -20.35 2.09 11.17
CA ALA A 27 -19.50 0.90 11.10
C ALA A 27 -18.48 0.99 9.96
N ASN A 28 -18.88 1.55 8.81
CA ASN A 28 -17.96 1.85 7.70
C ASN A 28 -16.94 2.93 8.10
N LEU A 29 -17.32 3.94 8.89
CA LEU A 29 -16.39 4.93 9.43
C LEU A 29 -15.43 4.35 10.48
N LEU A 30 -15.86 3.41 11.32
CA LEU A 30 -14.99 2.74 12.30
C LEU A 30 -14.05 1.72 11.64
N LEU A 31 -14.52 0.97 10.64
CA LEU A 31 -13.69 0.05 9.86
C LEU A 31 -12.74 0.75 8.88
N SER A 32 -13.09 1.94 8.39
CA SER A 32 -12.19 2.77 7.56
C SER A 32 -11.18 3.56 8.40
N SER A 33 -11.54 3.98 9.62
CA SER A 33 -10.62 4.67 10.54
C SER A 33 -9.67 3.73 11.29
N PHE A 34 -10.06 2.47 11.52
CA PHE A 34 -9.16 1.43 12.04
C PHE A 34 -8.33 0.81 10.90
N SER A 35 -7.73 1.64 10.05
CA SER A 35 -6.83 1.12 9.03
C SER A 35 -5.64 0.43 9.73
N MET A 36 -5.42 -0.86 9.47
CA MET A 36 -4.23 -1.63 9.91
C MET A 36 -2.88 -0.99 9.50
N GLN A 37 -2.94 0.13 8.77
CA GLN A 37 -1.87 0.77 8.04
C GLN A 37 -1.29 1.99 8.78
N THR A 38 -1.99 2.56 9.77
CA THR A 38 -1.42 3.57 10.69
C THR A 38 -0.62 2.92 11.82
N LEU A 39 -0.82 1.62 12.07
CA LEU A 39 -0.07 0.90 13.08
C LEU A 39 1.39 0.72 12.63
N PRO A 40 2.36 0.93 13.55
CA PRO A 40 3.73 0.51 13.37
C PRO A 40 3.81 -0.92 12.84
N GLN A 41 4.68 -1.15 11.87
CA GLN A 41 4.78 -2.42 11.15
C GLN A 41 5.05 -3.61 12.07
N TRP A 42 5.81 -3.40 13.14
CA TRP A 42 6.07 -4.42 14.16
C TRP A 42 4.80 -4.82 14.92
N ILE A 43 3.85 -3.91 15.14
CA ILE A 43 2.57 -4.22 15.81
C ILE A 43 1.73 -5.15 14.91
N THR A 44 1.64 -4.83 13.61
CA THR A 44 0.92 -5.67 12.64
C THR A 44 1.55 -7.06 12.53
N TYR A 45 2.88 -7.15 12.56
CA TYR A 45 3.58 -8.43 12.57
C TYR A 45 3.27 -9.27 13.81
N VAL A 46 3.45 -8.68 14.99
CA VAL A 46 3.24 -9.37 16.26
C VAL A 46 1.77 -9.79 16.41
N SER A 47 0.82 -8.92 16.04
CA SER A 47 -0.60 -9.26 16.09
C SER A 47 -0.95 -10.41 15.14
N THR A 48 -0.37 -10.44 13.94
CA THR A 48 -0.58 -11.54 12.98
C THR A 48 0.00 -12.85 13.50
N VAL A 49 1.20 -12.84 14.09
CA VAL A 49 1.79 -14.03 14.74
C VAL A 49 0.85 -14.56 15.82
N PHE A 50 0.34 -13.69 16.70
CA PHE A 50 -0.60 -14.09 17.75
C PHE A 50 -1.91 -14.64 17.19
N ILE A 51 -2.49 -14.01 16.17
CA ILE A 51 -3.72 -14.49 15.52
C ILE A 51 -3.51 -15.91 14.95
N VAL A 52 -2.40 -16.14 14.26
CA VAL A 52 -2.08 -17.46 13.68
C VAL A 52 -1.85 -18.50 14.78
N LEU A 53 -1.09 -18.16 15.82
CA LEU A 53 -0.85 -19.07 16.96
C LEU A 53 -2.15 -19.43 17.69
N ILE A 54 -3.04 -18.46 17.91
CA ILE A 54 -4.34 -18.69 18.53
C ILE A 54 -5.19 -19.60 17.64
N ALA A 55 -5.26 -19.35 16.33
CA ALA A 55 -6.03 -20.18 15.40
C ALA A 55 -5.54 -21.63 15.38
N LEU A 56 -4.22 -21.85 15.31
CA LEU A 56 -3.61 -23.18 15.39
C LEU A 56 -3.94 -23.87 16.72
N THR A 57 -3.82 -23.15 17.84
CA THR A 57 -4.08 -23.70 19.18
C THR A 57 -5.55 -24.04 19.37
N VAL A 58 -6.46 -23.19 18.91
CA VAL A 58 -7.90 -23.41 18.95
C VAL A 58 -8.28 -24.62 18.09
N GLY A 59 -7.76 -24.71 16.86
CA GLY A 59 -7.95 -25.87 15.99
C GLY A 59 -7.50 -27.17 16.67
N TYR A 60 -6.29 -27.17 17.24
CA TYR A 60 -5.76 -28.32 17.98
C TYR A 60 -6.64 -28.73 19.16
N GLN A 61 -7.08 -27.76 19.96
CA GLN A 61 -7.94 -28.03 21.12
C GLN A 61 -9.31 -28.58 20.71
N LEU A 62 -9.90 -28.05 19.62
CA LEU A 62 -11.16 -28.54 19.07
C LEU A 62 -11.06 -30.02 18.65
N ALA A 63 -9.98 -30.40 17.95
CA ALA A 63 -9.75 -31.79 17.56
C ALA A 63 -9.62 -32.72 18.78
N VAL A 64 -8.82 -32.34 19.78
CA VAL A 64 -8.64 -33.15 21.00
C VAL A 64 -9.95 -33.29 21.78
N TYR A 65 -10.73 -32.21 21.88
CA TYR A 65 -12.03 -32.22 22.57
C TYR A 65 -13.07 -33.11 21.87
N LEU A 66 -13.18 -33.03 20.55
CA LEU A 66 -14.10 -33.84 19.76
C LEU A 66 -13.70 -35.33 19.76
N LYS A 67 -12.39 -35.63 19.66
CA LYS A 67 -11.89 -37.01 19.77
C LYS A 67 -12.19 -37.64 21.12
N LYS A 68 -12.13 -36.86 22.21
CA LYS A 68 -12.50 -37.33 23.57
C LYS A 68 -13.99 -37.67 23.71
N LYS A 69 -14.85 -37.14 22.84
CA LYS A 69 -16.29 -37.44 22.81
C LYS A 69 -16.67 -38.68 22.00
N ASN A 70 -15.69 -39.51 21.59
CA ASN A 70 -15.90 -40.76 20.85
C ASN A 70 -16.66 -40.61 19.50
N THR A 71 -16.72 -39.41 18.93
CA THR A 71 -17.07 -39.27 17.51
C THR A 71 -15.92 -39.85 16.68
N ILE A 72 -16.15 -41.01 16.07
CA ILE A 72 -15.26 -41.57 15.04
C ILE A 72 -15.31 -40.61 13.86
N ILE A 73 -14.34 -39.71 13.79
CA ILE A 73 -14.14 -38.83 12.64
C ILE A 73 -13.05 -39.47 11.81
N ASP A 74 -13.37 -39.85 10.58
CA ASP A 74 -12.43 -40.43 9.65
C ASP A 74 -11.40 -39.36 9.22
N ASP A 75 -10.11 -39.68 9.25
CA ASP A 75 -9.03 -38.70 9.05
C ASP A 75 -8.90 -38.30 7.55
N GLY A 76 -9.42 -39.12 6.64
CA GLY A 76 -9.32 -38.93 5.17
C GLY A 76 -9.98 -37.64 4.66
N PRO A 77 -11.28 -37.40 4.91
CA PRO A 77 -11.98 -36.18 4.48
C PRO A 77 -11.38 -34.90 5.06
N ALA A 78 -10.82 -34.96 6.28
CA ALA A 78 -10.18 -33.81 6.93
C ALA A 78 -8.91 -33.36 6.20
N ASN A 79 -8.08 -34.29 5.74
CA ASN A 79 -6.86 -33.98 4.98
C ASN A 79 -7.17 -33.24 3.67
N THR A 80 -8.17 -33.72 2.91
CA THR A 80 -8.57 -33.10 1.64
C THR A 80 -9.13 -31.70 1.84
N LEU A 81 -9.93 -31.49 2.89
CA LEU A 81 -10.46 -30.16 3.23
C LEU A 81 -9.33 -29.20 3.62
N VAL A 82 -8.39 -29.64 4.46
CA VAL A 82 -7.23 -28.82 4.86
C VAL A 82 -6.41 -28.44 3.62
N ALA A 83 -6.14 -29.39 2.72
CA ALA A 83 -5.42 -29.13 1.48
C ALA A 83 -6.16 -28.12 0.59
N ALA A 84 -7.48 -28.22 0.45
CA ALA A 84 -8.29 -27.28 -0.33
C ALA A 84 -8.24 -25.86 0.25
N VAL A 85 -8.40 -25.71 1.58
CA VAL A 85 -8.35 -24.41 2.25
C VAL A 85 -6.93 -23.82 2.22
N MET A 86 -5.88 -24.65 2.33
CA MET A 86 -4.49 -24.22 2.12
C MET A 86 -4.22 -23.76 0.69
N GLY A 87 -4.74 -24.48 -0.31
CA GLY A 87 -4.64 -24.08 -1.70
C GLY A 87 -5.31 -22.73 -1.98
N LEU A 88 -6.49 -22.50 -1.39
CA LEU A 88 -7.18 -21.22 -1.48
C LEU A 88 -6.40 -20.08 -0.80
N LEU A 89 -5.78 -20.36 0.35
CA LEU A 89 -4.89 -19.39 1.01
C LEU A 89 -3.64 -19.09 0.18
N ALA A 90 -3.00 -20.10 -0.39
CA ALA A 90 -1.85 -19.91 -1.27
C ALA A 90 -2.21 -19.04 -2.48
N PHE A 91 -3.38 -19.30 -3.10
CA PHE A 91 -3.89 -18.52 -4.22
C PHE A 91 -4.14 -17.05 -3.84
N ILE A 92 -4.84 -16.78 -2.73
CA ILE A 92 -5.12 -15.40 -2.33
C ILE A 92 -3.85 -14.64 -1.92
N LEU A 93 -2.86 -15.32 -1.32
CA LEU A 93 -1.57 -14.72 -1.00
C LEU A 93 -0.80 -14.35 -2.26
N ALA A 94 -0.76 -15.24 -3.26
CA ALA A 94 -0.14 -14.97 -4.55
C ALA A 94 -0.82 -13.81 -5.29
N PHE A 95 -2.15 -13.77 -5.29
CA PHE A 95 -2.93 -12.68 -5.86
C PHE A 95 -2.67 -11.35 -5.15
N ALA A 96 -2.71 -11.34 -3.82
CA ALA A 96 -2.44 -10.14 -3.01
C ALA A 96 -1.01 -9.62 -3.25
N PHE A 97 -0.02 -10.51 -3.26
CA PHE A 97 1.37 -10.16 -3.57
C PHE A 97 1.50 -9.54 -4.97
N SER A 98 0.88 -10.15 -5.99
CA SER A 98 0.87 -9.63 -7.36
C SER A 98 0.28 -8.21 -7.44
N VAL A 99 -0.88 -7.97 -6.82
CA VAL A 99 -1.51 -6.64 -6.78
C VAL A 99 -0.60 -5.61 -6.11
N THR A 100 0.03 -5.96 -4.99
CA THR A 100 0.93 -5.04 -4.28
C THR A 100 2.21 -4.74 -5.06
N THR A 101 2.78 -5.73 -5.74
CA THR A 101 3.98 -5.56 -6.58
C THR A 101 3.67 -4.71 -7.81
N ASN A 102 2.56 -4.96 -8.50
CA ASN A 102 2.15 -4.14 -9.65
C ASN A 102 2.00 -2.66 -9.27
N ARG A 103 1.44 -2.37 -8.09
CA ARG A 103 1.35 -0.99 -7.56
C ARG A 103 2.72 -0.40 -7.24
N PHE A 104 3.62 -1.20 -6.66
CA PHE A 104 4.99 -0.78 -6.41
C PHE A 104 5.70 -0.41 -7.73
N ASP A 105 5.51 -1.20 -8.78
CA ASP A 105 6.08 -0.93 -10.10
C ASP A 105 5.41 0.27 -10.78
N THR A 106 4.09 0.44 -10.67
CA THR A 106 3.40 1.67 -11.15
C THR A 106 3.97 2.91 -10.48
N ARG A 107 4.21 2.88 -9.16
CA ARG A 107 4.81 4.02 -8.43
C ARG A 107 6.23 4.33 -8.89
N LYS A 108 7.04 3.31 -9.21
CA LYS A 108 8.36 3.50 -9.83
C LYS A 108 8.25 4.12 -11.23
N GLY A 109 7.34 3.60 -12.05
CA GLY A 109 7.09 4.11 -13.39
C GLY A 109 6.71 5.59 -13.38
N LEU A 110 5.75 5.98 -12.55
CA LEU A 110 5.32 7.38 -12.41
C LEU A 110 6.43 8.33 -11.95
N LEU A 111 7.37 7.85 -11.11
CA LEU A 111 8.53 8.66 -10.72
C LEU A 111 9.48 8.89 -11.91
N LEU A 112 9.76 7.84 -12.68
CA LEU A 112 10.61 7.96 -13.87
C LEU A 112 9.96 8.84 -14.93
N GLU A 113 8.65 8.73 -15.09
CA GLU A 113 7.87 9.55 -16.01
C GLU A 113 7.89 11.03 -15.60
N GLU A 114 7.66 11.35 -14.32
CA GLU A 114 7.75 12.73 -13.81
C GLU A 114 9.15 13.33 -14.06
N VAL A 115 10.22 12.57 -13.80
CA VAL A 115 11.61 13.00 -14.06
C VAL A 115 11.81 13.35 -15.54
N ASN A 116 11.32 12.50 -16.46
CA ASN A 116 11.42 12.74 -17.89
C ASN A 116 10.58 13.95 -18.33
N THR A 117 9.37 14.10 -17.80
CA THR A 117 8.51 15.26 -18.06
C THR A 117 9.18 16.56 -17.62
N ILE A 118 9.81 16.59 -16.45
CA ILE A 118 10.55 17.77 -15.96
C ILE A 118 11.74 18.08 -16.87
N GLU A 119 12.53 17.06 -17.24
CA GLU A 119 13.69 17.24 -18.12
C GLU A 119 13.26 17.77 -19.50
N THR A 120 12.17 17.23 -20.07
CA THR A 120 11.57 17.71 -21.32
C THR A 120 11.08 19.16 -21.19
N LEU A 121 10.40 19.50 -20.10
CA LEU A 121 9.95 20.86 -19.84
C LEU A 121 11.12 21.83 -19.74
N TYR A 122 12.19 21.45 -19.03
CA TYR A 122 13.40 22.27 -18.90
C TYR A 122 14.07 22.52 -20.26
N MET A 123 14.16 21.50 -21.12
CA MET A 123 14.68 21.66 -22.49
C MET A 123 13.76 22.53 -23.36
N ARG A 124 12.44 22.37 -23.23
CA ARG A 124 11.48 23.20 -23.99
C ARG A 124 11.44 24.65 -23.51
N ALA A 125 11.86 24.91 -22.27
CA ALA A 125 12.03 26.27 -21.77
C ALA A 125 13.15 27.05 -22.51
N ASP A 126 14.03 26.39 -23.27
CA ASP A 126 14.96 27.09 -24.19
C ASP A 126 14.30 27.62 -25.46
N LEU A 127 13.08 27.17 -25.75
CA LEU A 127 12.39 27.46 -27.01
C LEU A 127 11.38 28.62 -26.90
N ILE A 128 11.11 29.09 -25.68
CA ILE A 128 10.24 30.26 -25.43
C ILE A 128 11.04 31.57 -25.60
N PRO A 129 10.40 32.74 -25.74
CA PRO A 129 11.10 34.02 -25.82
C PRO A 129 12.09 34.25 -24.66
N GLU A 130 13.27 34.79 -24.98
CA GLU A 130 14.42 34.95 -24.07
C GLU A 130 14.05 35.67 -22.75
N GLN A 131 13.11 36.62 -22.82
CA GLN A 131 12.60 37.36 -21.66
C GLN A 131 11.97 36.47 -20.56
N TYR A 132 11.50 35.27 -20.89
CA TYR A 132 10.87 34.35 -19.95
C TYR A 132 11.73 33.13 -19.59
N GLN A 133 12.75 32.81 -20.39
CA GLN A 133 13.52 31.56 -20.25
C GLN A 133 14.17 31.42 -18.88
N ALA A 134 14.88 32.45 -18.42
CA ALA A 134 15.62 32.42 -17.17
C ALA A 134 14.71 32.22 -15.95
N GLN A 135 13.56 32.89 -15.94
CA GLN A 135 12.57 32.77 -14.87
C GLN A 135 11.96 31.36 -14.84
N VAL A 136 11.48 30.87 -15.98
CA VAL A 136 10.88 29.52 -16.07
C VAL A 136 11.88 28.43 -15.69
N LYS A 137 13.12 28.50 -16.17
CA LYS A 137 14.16 27.52 -15.82
C LYS A 137 14.46 27.52 -14.33
N LYS A 138 14.53 28.71 -13.71
CA LYS A 138 14.69 28.84 -12.27
C LYS A 138 13.51 28.21 -11.52
N ASP A 139 12.28 28.48 -11.93
CA ASP A 139 11.08 27.92 -11.28
C ASP A 139 11.02 26.39 -11.39
N ILE A 140 11.49 25.81 -12.52
CA ILE A 140 11.62 24.36 -12.69
C ILE A 140 12.68 23.78 -11.74
N ILE A 141 13.84 24.43 -11.59
CA ILE A 141 14.89 24.00 -10.67
C ILE A 141 14.38 24.07 -9.22
N ASP A 142 13.73 25.18 -8.84
CA ASP A 142 13.13 25.34 -7.52
C ASP A 142 12.03 24.32 -7.26
N TYR A 143 11.28 23.93 -8.30
CA TYR A 143 10.28 22.87 -8.21
C TYR A 143 10.96 21.54 -7.87
N VAL A 144 11.99 21.15 -8.62
CA VAL A 144 12.77 19.93 -8.35
C VAL A 144 13.36 19.95 -6.95
N ASN A 145 13.90 21.08 -6.50
CA ASN A 145 14.41 21.24 -5.14
C ASN A 145 13.32 20.99 -4.09
N ALA A 146 12.13 21.58 -4.25
CA ALA A 146 11.00 21.34 -3.36
C ALA A 146 10.59 19.85 -3.34
N ARG A 147 10.61 19.18 -4.50
CA ARG A 147 10.32 17.73 -4.61
C ARG A 147 11.35 16.87 -3.90
N VAL A 148 12.62 17.21 -3.99
CA VAL A 148 13.69 16.50 -3.25
C VAL A 148 13.54 16.68 -1.75
N GLN A 149 13.16 17.88 -1.29
CA GLN A 149 12.98 18.14 0.15
C GLN A 149 11.82 17.37 0.78
N LEU A 150 10.78 17.00 0.00
CA LEU A 150 9.71 16.09 0.45
C LEU A 150 10.24 14.72 0.92
N ILE A 151 11.44 14.32 0.49
CA ILE A 151 12.08 13.07 0.87
C ILE A 151 12.80 13.20 2.21
N HIS A 152 13.40 14.37 2.47
CA HIS A 152 14.34 14.59 3.57
C HIS A 152 13.73 15.29 4.78
N ALA A 153 12.64 16.06 4.60
CA ALA A 153 12.03 16.89 5.63
C ALA A 153 10.59 16.42 5.96
N PRO A 154 10.41 15.33 6.72
CA PRO A 154 9.09 14.80 7.06
C PRO A 154 8.21 15.81 7.84
N ASP A 155 8.83 16.71 8.61
CA ASP A 155 8.13 17.73 9.39
C ASP A 155 7.67 18.92 8.53
N SER A 156 8.10 19.00 7.26
CA SER A 156 7.82 20.11 6.35
C SER A 156 7.17 19.65 5.04
N ILE A 157 6.59 18.43 5.03
CA ILE A 157 5.95 17.86 3.84
C ILE A 157 4.89 18.80 3.27
N GLU A 158 4.03 19.35 4.11
CA GLU A 158 2.96 20.25 3.68
C GLU A 158 3.50 21.53 3.05
N TYR A 159 4.56 22.10 3.64
CA TYR A 159 5.24 23.28 3.12
C TYR A 159 5.82 23.04 1.71
N TYR A 160 6.60 21.98 1.53
CA TYR A 160 7.22 21.68 0.22
C TYR A 160 6.20 21.21 -0.82
N ALA A 161 5.11 20.55 -0.40
CA ALA A 161 4.01 20.20 -1.28
C ALA A 161 3.30 21.46 -1.80
N GLN A 162 3.02 22.42 -0.91
CA GLN A 162 2.43 23.70 -1.27
C GLN A 162 3.36 24.51 -2.16
N ARG A 163 4.65 24.57 -1.83
CA ARG A 163 5.67 25.24 -2.66
C ARG A 163 5.75 24.67 -4.07
N SER A 164 5.61 23.34 -4.21
CA SER A 164 5.58 22.69 -5.53
C SER A 164 4.37 23.15 -6.36
N ILE A 165 3.21 23.35 -5.73
CA ILE A 165 1.98 23.83 -6.40
C ILE A 165 2.12 25.30 -6.80
N GLU A 166 2.68 26.14 -5.92
CA GLU A 166 2.96 27.55 -6.24
C GLU A 166 3.84 27.69 -7.48
N LEU A 167 4.95 26.94 -7.54
CA LEU A 167 5.87 26.98 -8.68
C LEU A 167 5.22 26.48 -9.97
N GLN A 168 4.34 25.47 -9.89
CA GLN A 168 3.54 25.05 -11.05
C GLN A 168 2.61 26.18 -11.54
N ASN A 169 2.00 26.93 -10.63
CA ASN A 169 1.14 28.06 -10.97
C ASN A 169 1.95 29.22 -11.58
N ASP A 170 3.16 29.46 -11.09
CA ASP A 170 4.06 30.48 -11.63
C ASP A 170 4.47 30.14 -13.07
N ILE A 171 4.89 28.88 -13.32
CA ILE A 171 5.19 28.40 -14.68
C ILE A 171 3.95 28.48 -15.59
N TRP A 172 2.78 28.07 -15.08
CA TRP A 172 1.52 28.17 -15.84
C TRP A 172 1.11 29.63 -16.13
N SER A 173 1.46 30.57 -15.25
CA SER A 173 1.21 31.99 -15.49
C SER A 173 1.97 32.50 -16.71
N VAL A 174 3.22 32.07 -16.89
CA VAL A 174 4.01 32.36 -18.09
C VAL A 174 3.38 31.73 -19.32
N SER A 175 2.91 30.48 -19.24
CA SER A 175 2.18 29.82 -20.32
C SER A 175 0.95 30.63 -20.78
N LYS A 176 0.19 31.21 -19.86
CA LYS A 176 -0.96 32.07 -20.19
C LYS A 176 -0.53 33.36 -20.89
N THR A 177 0.57 33.97 -20.47
CA THR A 177 1.08 35.19 -21.11
C THR A 177 1.51 34.88 -22.54
N LEU A 178 2.29 33.81 -22.73
CA LEU A 178 2.75 33.37 -24.05
C LEU A 178 1.60 33.00 -24.99
N ALA A 179 0.52 32.41 -24.47
CA ALA A 179 -0.66 32.07 -25.28
C ALA A 179 -1.44 33.29 -25.79
N ASN A 180 -1.29 34.46 -25.16
CA ASN A 180 -1.96 35.70 -25.55
C ASN A 180 -1.08 36.63 -26.39
N GLU A 181 0.22 36.33 -26.52
CA GLU A 181 1.13 37.07 -27.39
C GLU A 181 0.98 36.59 -28.84
N ASP A 182 1.01 37.51 -29.81
CA ASP A 182 1.04 37.18 -31.24
C ASP A 182 2.45 36.73 -31.63
N LEU A 183 2.72 35.45 -31.40
CA LEU A 183 4.03 34.84 -31.58
C LEU A 183 4.15 34.19 -32.95
N GLN A 184 5.21 34.53 -33.69
CA GLN A 184 5.54 33.89 -34.97
C GLN A 184 5.74 32.36 -34.87
N ASN A 185 6.02 31.84 -33.66
CA ASN A 185 6.35 30.44 -33.40
C ASN A 185 5.30 29.76 -32.48
N ALA A 186 4.01 29.98 -32.75
CA ALA A 186 2.91 29.45 -31.94
C ALA A 186 2.97 27.92 -31.71
N ASP A 187 3.42 27.15 -32.70
CA ASP A 187 3.55 25.68 -32.59
C ASP A 187 4.59 25.27 -31.53
N ILE A 188 5.72 25.98 -31.47
CA ILE A 188 6.79 25.72 -30.50
C ILE A 188 6.32 26.06 -29.08
N VAL A 189 5.60 27.18 -28.93
CA VAL A 189 4.99 27.56 -27.64
C VAL A 189 3.94 26.55 -27.20
N SER A 190 3.13 26.03 -28.13
CA SER A 190 2.16 24.97 -27.83
C SER A 190 2.82 23.72 -27.25
N LEU A 191 3.99 23.31 -27.77
CA LEU A 191 4.76 22.20 -27.20
C LEU A 191 5.25 22.48 -25.77
N PHE A 192 5.65 23.71 -25.47
CA PHE A 192 6.02 24.12 -24.11
C PHE A 192 4.81 24.06 -23.17
N ILE A 193 3.67 24.65 -23.56
CA ILE A 193 2.43 24.65 -22.77
C ILE A 193 1.96 23.21 -22.51
N GLY A 194 2.05 22.33 -23.52
CA GLY A 194 1.78 20.90 -23.38
C GLY A 194 2.64 20.25 -22.30
N SER A 195 3.97 20.51 -22.29
CA SER A 195 4.84 19.97 -21.24
C SER A 195 4.57 20.51 -19.84
N VAL A 196 4.08 21.76 -19.71
CA VAL A 196 3.64 22.28 -18.40
C VAL A 196 2.38 21.56 -17.92
N ASN A 197 1.42 21.32 -18.82
CA ASN A 197 0.24 20.53 -18.51
C ASN A 197 0.59 19.09 -18.10
N ASP A 198 1.56 18.47 -18.79
CA ASP A 198 2.05 17.13 -18.46
C ASP A 198 2.66 17.11 -17.04
N LEU A 199 3.45 18.13 -16.66
CA LEU A 199 4.02 18.24 -15.31
C LEU A 199 2.94 18.27 -14.22
N ILE A 200 1.89 19.08 -14.42
CA ILE A 200 0.76 19.19 -13.50
C ILE A 200 0.01 17.84 -13.44
N THR A 201 -0.18 17.19 -14.58
CA THR A 201 -0.82 15.87 -14.66
C THR A 201 -0.01 14.80 -13.90
N MET A 202 1.31 14.80 -14.04
CA MET A 202 2.20 13.87 -13.31
C MET A 202 2.11 14.05 -11.79
N GLN A 203 2.09 15.29 -11.31
CA GLN A 203 1.89 15.60 -9.88
C GLN A 203 0.56 15.03 -9.38
N ASN A 204 -0.53 15.23 -10.12
CA ASN A 204 -1.86 14.74 -9.77
C ASN A 204 -1.94 13.20 -9.77
N MET A 205 -1.29 12.55 -10.75
CA MET A 205 -1.22 11.09 -10.81
C MET A 205 -0.41 10.52 -9.64
N ARG A 206 0.73 11.12 -9.29
CA ARG A 206 1.52 10.70 -8.11
C ARG A 206 0.74 10.85 -6.82
N TYR A 207 -0.04 11.92 -6.67
CA TYR A 207 -0.92 12.10 -5.50
C TYR A 207 -2.01 11.02 -5.46
N THR A 208 -2.72 10.81 -6.56
CA THR A 208 -3.84 9.85 -6.62
C THR A 208 -3.37 8.41 -6.42
N VAL A 209 -2.35 7.97 -7.17
CA VAL A 209 -1.82 6.60 -7.07
C VAL A 209 -1.06 6.40 -5.77
N GLY A 210 -0.32 7.40 -5.30
CA GLY A 210 0.50 7.32 -4.09
C GLY A 210 -0.29 7.34 -2.78
N ILE A 211 -1.45 8.00 -2.75
CA ILE A 211 -2.19 8.25 -1.50
C ILE A 211 -3.60 7.62 -1.53
N MET A 212 -4.33 7.73 -2.63
CA MET A 212 -5.75 7.34 -2.71
C MET A 212 -5.93 5.85 -3.04
N TYR A 213 -5.15 5.30 -3.97
CA TYR A 213 -5.35 3.93 -4.44
C TYR A 213 -4.73 2.90 -3.50
N ARG A 214 -5.52 2.47 -2.51
CA ARG A 214 -5.18 1.43 -1.51
C ARG A 214 -5.90 0.12 -1.79
N ILE A 215 -5.41 -1.00 -1.23
CA ILE A 215 -6.13 -2.26 -1.33
C ILE A 215 -7.43 -2.11 -0.53
N PRO A 216 -8.60 -2.39 -1.13
CA PRO A 216 -9.86 -2.30 -0.40
C PRO A 216 -9.83 -3.18 0.85
N THR A 217 -10.39 -2.68 1.96
CA THR A 217 -10.43 -3.40 3.25
C THR A 217 -11.08 -4.80 3.11
N ALA A 218 -11.97 -4.99 2.14
CA ALA A 218 -12.56 -6.28 1.82
C ALA A 218 -11.53 -7.37 1.45
N VAL A 219 -10.49 -7.02 0.70
CA VAL A 219 -9.42 -7.96 0.32
C VAL A 219 -8.60 -8.36 1.55
N TRP A 220 -8.27 -7.39 2.41
CA TRP A 220 -7.59 -7.65 3.68
C TRP A 220 -8.43 -8.54 4.61
N ALA A 221 -9.74 -8.26 4.73
CA ALA A 221 -10.65 -9.07 5.52
C ALA A 221 -10.72 -10.52 5.00
N LEU A 222 -10.86 -10.71 3.69
CA LEU A 222 -10.85 -12.03 3.06
C LEU A 222 -9.54 -12.77 3.34
N LEU A 223 -8.40 -12.08 3.24
CA LEU A 223 -7.09 -12.67 3.50
C LEU A 223 -6.99 -13.18 4.94
N TYR A 224 -7.33 -12.36 5.94
CA TYR A 224 -7.31 -12.79 7.35
C TYR A 224 -8.33 -13.89 7.66
N ILE A 225 -9.51 -13.86 7.04
CA ILE A 225 -10.51 -14.93 7.18
C ILE A 225 -9.95 -16.25 6.66
N LEU A 226 -9.32 -16.24 5.48
CA LEU A 226 -8.72 -17.44 4.92
C LEU A 226 -7.54 -17.92 5.77
N ILE A 227 -6.68 -17.03 6.26
CA ILE A 227 -5.62 -17.41 7.22
C ILE A 227 -6.22 -18.07 8.46
N LEU A 228 -7.26 -17.48 9.05
CA LEU A 228 -7.90 -18.04 10.25
C LEU A 228 -8.44 -19.45 9.99
N PHE A 229 -9.19 -19.65 8.90
CA PHE A 229 -9.73 -20.96 8.55
C PHE A 229 -8.64 -21.97 8.21
N SER A 230 -7.64 -21.58 7.43
CA SER A 230 -6.47 -22.39 7.10
C SER A 230 -5.75 -22.86 8.36
N MET A 231 -5.44 -21.94 9.27
CA MET A 231 -4.68 -22.23 10.49
C MET A 231 -5.50 -23.03 11.50
N LEU A 232 -6.80 -22.78 11.60
CA LEU A 232 -7.71 -23.59 12.41
C LEU A 232 -7.79 -25.02 11.87
N SER A 233 -7.96 -25.20 10.56
CA SER A 233 -7.97 -26.51 9.90
C SER A 233 -6.65 -27.25 10.08
N MET A 234 -5.51 -26.57 9.95
CA MET A 234 -4.19 -27.17 10.17
C MET A 234 -3.99 -27.58 11.63
N GLY A 235 -4.36 -26.71 12.59
CA GLY A 235 -4.32 -27.02 14.02
C GLY A 235 -5.19 -28.23 14.35
N TYR A 236 -6.38 -28.30 13.76
CA TYR A 236 -7.30 -29.43 13.89
C TYR A 236 -6.66 -30.74 13.43
N LEU A 237 -6.01 -30.73 12.26
CA LEU A 237 -5.30 -31.90 11.74
C LEU A 237 -4.18 -32.39 12.68
N PHE A 238 -3.37 -31.47 13.23
CA PHE A 238 -2.36 -31.82 14.22
C PHE A 238 -2.95 -32.40 15.51
N GLY A 239 -4.12 -31.90 15.95
CA GLY A 239 -4.83 -32.42 17.12
C GLY A 239 -5.39 -33.83 16.92
N LEU A 240 -5.83 -34.19 15.71
CA LEU A 240 -6.28 -35.55 15.39
C LEU A 240 -5.15 -36.57 15.53
N LYS A 241 -3.95 -36.22 15.06
CA LYS A 241 -2.74 -37.06 15.15
C LYS A 241 -2.12 -37.11 16.56
N LYS A 242 -2.61 -36.30 17.51
CA LYS A 242 -2.02 -36.09 18.85
C LYS A 242 -0.56 -35.64 18.83
N GLU A 243 -0.05 -35.18 17.70
CA GLU A 243 1.31 -34.67 17.54
C GLU A 243 1.34 -33.21 17.96
N ARG A 244 1.64 -32.94 19.23
CA ARG A 244 1.80 -31.56 19.71
C ARG A 244 3.22 -31.08 19.43
N ASN A 245 3.51 -30.77 18.17
CA ASN A 245 4.78 -30.20 17.77
C ASN A 245 4.72 -28.66 17.80
N TRP A 246 5.01 -28.07 18.96
CA TRP A 246 4.99 -26.61 19.15
C TRP A 246 5.97 -25.87 18.24
N TYR A 247 7.07 -26.52 17.84
CA TYR A 247 8.03 -25.97 16.89
C TYR A 247 7.39 -25.68 15.53
N MET A 248 6.57 -26.61 15.01
CA MET A 248 5.85 -26.40 13.74
C MET A 248 4.85 -25.24 13.82
N PHE A 249 4.20 -25.06 14.97
CA PHE A 249 3.23 -23.98 15.15
C PHE A 249 3.92 -22.63 15.06
N ILE A 250 5.06 -22.47 15.75
CA ILE A 250 5.85 -21.23 15.71
C ILE A 250 6.37 -20.95 14.31
N ILE A 251 6.93 -21.95 13.64
CA ILE A 251 7.47 -21.79 12.28
C ILE A 251 6.37 -21.35 11.30
N LEU A 252 5.20 -21.99 11.33
CA LEU A 252 4.07 -21.59 10.48
C LEU A 252 3.58 -20.18 10.81
N SER A 253 3.47 -19.83 12.09
CA SER A 253 3.06 -18.48 12.51
C SER A 253 4.03 -17.40 12.03
N ILE A 254 5.34 -17.64 12.16
CA ILE A 254 6.37 -16.71 11.69
C ILE A 254 6.33 -16.61 10.16
N ALA A 255 6.24 -17.74 9.45
CA ALA A 255 6.25 -17.77 7.98
C ALA A 255 5.05 -17.02 7.39
N PHE A 256 3.82 -17.31 7.83
CA PHE A 256 2.64 -16.62 7.32
C PHE A 256 2.61 -15.14 7.73
N SER A 257 3.06 -14.81 8.94
CA SER A 257 3.18 -13.41 9.35
C SER A 257 4.22 -12.66 8.50
N ALA A 258 5.32 -13.31 8.12
CA ALA A 258 6.34 -12.74 7.24
C ALA A 258 5.80 -12.45 5.82
N VAL A 259 4.91 -13.30 5.29
CA VAL A 259 4.26 -13.02 4.01
C VAL A 259 3.26 -11.87 4.14
N ILE A 260 2.47 -11.85 5.22
CA ILE A 260 1.49 -10.78 5.46
C ILE A 260 2.15 -9.43 5.62
N ILE A 261 3.25 -9.36 6.37
CA ILE A 261 3.97 -8.11 6.55
C ILE A 261 4.60 -7.65 5.23
N LEU A 262 5.07 -8.57 4.38
CA LEU A 262 5.61 -8.22 3.06
C LEU A 262 4.51 -7.61 2.16
N ILE A 263 3.33 -8.23 2.12
CA ILE A 263 2.16 -7.69 1.40
C ILE A 263 1.77 -6.32 1.97
N ALA A 264 1.72 -6.19 3.30
CA ALA A 264 1.39 -4.92 3.96
C ALA A 264 2.42 -3.83 3.69
N ASP A 265 3.71 -4.17 3.67
CA ASP A 265 4.82 -3.26 3.40
C ASP A 265 4.74 -2.72 1.97
N LEU A 266 4.50 -3.61 1.00
CA LEU A 266 4.34 -3.23 -0.40
C LEU A 266 3.07 -2.40 -0.66
N ASP A 267 1.96 -2.66 0.05
CA ASP A 267 0.74 -1.84 -0.06
C ASP A 267 0.88 -0.46 0.59
N LYS A 268 1.69 -0.32 1.65
CA LYS A 268 1.92 0.98 2.31
C LYS A 268 2.56 1.97 1.32
N SER A 269 2.17 3.24 1.44
CA SER A 269 2.77 4.32 0.65
C SER A 269 4.22 4.53 1.09
N GLY A 270 5.16 4.63 0.14
CA GLY A 270 6.60 4.79 0.41
C GLY A 270 6.98 6.05 1.20
N THR A 271 6.01 6.92 1.51
CA THR A 271 6.11 8.07 2.42
C THR A 271 6.08 7.69 3.91
N SER A 272 5.68 6.46 4.27
CA SER A 272 5.74 6.05 5.66
C SER A 272 7.18 5.71 6.05
N THR A 273 7.72 6.41 7.06
CA THR A 273 9.09 6.21 7.58
C THR A 273 9.37 4.75 7.94
N THR A 274 8.32 3.98 8.23
CA THR A 274 8.36 2.59 8.68
C THR A 274 8.42 1.53 7.56
N SER A 275 8.20 1.88 6.29
CA SER A 275 8.25 0.91 5.18
C SER A 275 9.68 0.43 4.90
N ILE A 276 9.85 -0.89 4.74
CA ILE A 276 11.13 -1.54 4.46
C ILE A 276 11.50 -1.36 2.99
N ILE A 277 10.55 -1.56 2.08
CA ILE A 277 10.76 -1.44 0.63
C ILE A 277 10.28 -0.07 0.15
N LYS A 278 11.21 0.83 -0.18
CA LYS A 278 10.92 2.17 -0.70
C LYS A 278 11.24 2.28 -2.18
N VAL A 279 10.46 3.08 -2.90
CA VAL A 279 10.80 3.49 -4.26
C VAL A 279 12.03 4.39 -4.17
N SER A 280 13.14 3.96 -4.77
CA SER A 280 14.37 4.76 -4.82
C SER A 280 14.07 6.10 -5.48
N GLN A 281 14.41 7.19 -4.80
CA GLN A 281 14.24 8.54 -5.31
C GLN A 281 15.48 9.03 -6.10
N GLN A 282 16.44 8.13 -6.34
CA GLN A 282 17.68 8.44 -7.06
C GLN A 282 17.45 9.15 -8.40
N PRO A 283 16.47 8.77 -9.25
CA PRO A 283 16.25 9.47 -10.52
C PRO A 283 15.95 10.97 -10.36
N MET A 284 15.25 11.36 -9.28
CA MET A 284 14.95 12.76 -8.98
C MET A 284 16.19 13.50 -8.45
N LEU A 285 17.01 12.84 -7.63
CA LEU A 285 18.29 13.41 -7.16
C LEU A 285 19.28 13.60 -8.31
N ASP A 286 19.38 12.62 -9.21
CA ASP A 286 20.23 12.70 -10.39
C ASP A 286 19.74 13.81 -11.33
N LEU A 287 18.43 13.97 -11.50
CA LEU A 287 17.85 15.08 -12.26
C LEU A 287 18.22 16.43 -11.64
N GLN A 288 18.06 16.59 -10.32
CA GLN A 288 18.44 17.81 -9.61
C GLN A 288 19.90 18.18 -9.88
N GLN A 289 20.81 17.21 -9.75
CA GLN A 289 22.23 17.43 -10.05
C GLN A 289 22.47 17.83 -11.50
N ARG A 290 21.83 17.16 -12.47
CA ARG A 290 21.95 17.51 -13.90
C ARG A 290 21.47 18.93 -14.20
N LEU A 291 20.39 19.38 -13.56
CA LEU A 291 19.85 20.73 -13.78
C LEU A 291 20.71 21.82 -13.15
N LEU A 292 21.30 21.57 -11.97
CA LEU A 292 22.17 22.53 -11.29
C LEU A 292 23.53 22.73 -11.97
N LEU A 293 23.93 21.80 -12.85
CA LEU A 293 25.19 21.86 -13.60
C LEU A 293 25.08 22.56 -14.96
N ARG A 294 23.87 22.95 -15.40
CA ARG A 294 23.61 23.60 -16.69
C ARG A 294 23.37 25.09 -16.51
#